data_AF-A0A255DTX2-F1
#
_entry.id   AF-A0A255DTX2-F1
#
_cell.length_a   1.000
_cell.length_b   1.000
_cell.length_c   1.000
_cell.angle_alpha   90.00
_cell.angle_beta   90.00
_cell.angle_gamma   90.00
#
_symmetry.space_group_name_H-M   'P 1'
#
loop_
_entity.id
_entity.type
_entity.pdbx_description
1 polymer ?
#
loop_
_entity_poly.entity_id
_entity_poly.type
_entity_poly.pdbx_seq_one_letter_code
_entity_poly.pdbx_strand_id
1 'polypeptide(L)'
;MSDLEQLRTEAYEALEVAITKMTAMLNAKALEHGEVPDLVAVDAVLLIGTQWIDEDGDRCGGTNIFPRHGWQPGYITAGLLTTAHARVAE
;
A
#
# COMPACT_ATOMS: atom_id res chain seq x y z
N MET A 1 7.69 -17.93 -18.22
CA MET A 1 7.20 -17.24 -17.02
C MET A 1 6.30 -18.21 -16.30
N SER A 2 6.55 -18.47 -15.02
CA SER A 2 5.70 -19.33 -14.19
C SER A 2 4.37 -18.65 -13.87
N ASP A 3 3.34 -19.44 -13.55
CA ASP A 3 2.03 -18.92 -13.13
C ASP A 3 2.13 -17.94 -11.95
N LEU A 4 3.08 -18.19 -11.03
CA LEU A 4 3.35 -17.31 -9.89
C LEU A 4 3.95 -15.97 -10.31
N GLU A 5 4.88 -15.98 -11.27
CA GLU A 5 5.48 -14.74 -11.80
C GLU A 5 4.45 -13.91 -12.57
N GLN A 6 3.55 -14.57 -13.30
CA GLN A 6 2.44 -13.90 -13.98
C GLN A 6 1.51 -13.24 -12.96
N LEU A 7 1.05 -13.99 -11.94
CA LEU A 7 0.19 -13.46 -10.88
C LEU A 7 0.84 -12.27 -10.16
N ARG A 8 2.14 -12.36 -9.87
CA ARG A 8 2.89 -11.26 -9.25
C ARG A 8 2.84 -10.00 -10.13
N THR A 9 3.02 -10.16 -11.43
CA THR A 9 3.03 -9.04 -12.39
C THR A 9 1.65 -8.36 -12.44
N GLU A 10 0.60 -9.14 -12.65
CA GLU A 10 -0.79 -8.65 -12.69
C GLU A 10 -1.18 -7.93 -11.38
N ALA A 11 -0.75 -8.45 -10.23
CA ALA A 11 -1.03 -7.84 -8.94
C ALA A 11 -0.37 -6.46 -8.78
N TYR A 12 0.89 -6.30 -9.19
CA TYR A 12 1.58 -5.00 -9.09
C TYR A 12 1.08 -3.97 -10.11
N GLU A 13 0.63 -4.41 -11.29
CA GLU A 13 -0.04 -3.53 -12.25
C GLU A 13 -1.36 -3.01 -11.69
N ALA A 14 -2.17 -3.89 -11.09
CA ALA A 14 -3.41 -3.49 -10.43
C ALA A 14 -3.17 -2.53 -9.25
N LEU A 15 -2.13 -2.78 -8.46
CA LEU A 15 -1.73 -1.90 -7.36
C LEU A 15 -1.34 -0.50 -7.88
N GLU A 16 -0.61 -0.42 -8.99
CA GLU A 16 -0.21 0.86 -9.58
C GLU A 16 -1.41 1.69 -10.07
N VAL A 17 -2.39 1.02 -10.68
CA VAL A 17 -3.66 1.66 -11.06
C VAL A 17 -4.39 2.20 -9.83
N ALA A 18 -4.41 1.44 -8.73
CA ALA A 18 -5.04 1.89 -7.49
C ALA A 18 -4.33 3.12 -6.90
N ILE A 19 -2.99 3.10 -6.80
CA ILE A 19 -2.18 4.22 -6.32
C ILE A 19 -2.47 5.49 -7.13
N THR A 20 -2.48 5.36 -8.46
CA THR A 20 -2.77 6.48 -9.38
C THR A 20 -4.16 7.06 -9.13
N LYS A 21 -5.20 6.21 -9.04
CA LYS A 21 -6.58 6.66 -8.81
C LYS A 21 -6.77 7.32 -7.46
N MET A 22 -6.16 6.77 -6.41
CA MET A 22 -6.24 7.36 -5.06
C MET A 22 -5.55 8.73 -5.01
N THR A 23 -4.40 8.88 -5.66
CA THR A 23 -3.69 10.17 -5.76
C THR A 23 -4.52 11.21 -6.53
N ALA A 24 -5.10 10.81 -7.66
CA ALA A 24 -6.00 11.68 -8.43
C ALA A 24 -7.23 12.12 -7.62
N MET A 25 -7.82 11.22 -6.84
CA MET A 25 -8.93 11.53 -5.94
C MET A 25 -8.53 12.57 -4.87
N LEU A 26 -7.33 12.46 -4.30
CA LEU A 26 -6.83 13.45 -3.32
C LEU A 26 -6.65 14.83 -3.96
N ASN A 27 -6.07 14.90 -5.16
CA ASN A 27 -5.91 16.15 -5.90
C ASN A 27 -7.27 16.77 -6.27
N ALA A 28 -8.23 15.96 -6.71
CA ALA A 28 -9.57 16.42 -7.02
C ALA A 28 -10.27 17.02 -5.79
N LYS A 29 -10.20 16.33 -4.64
CA LYS A 29 -10.77 16.82 -3.38
C LYS A 29 -10.17 18.16 -2.96
N ALA A 30 -8.87 18.31 -3.09
CA ALA A 30 -8.21 19.53 -2.69
C ALA A 30 -8.56 20.72 -3.60
N LEU A 31 -8.71 20.47 -4.92
CA LEU A 31 -9.20 21.47 -5.87
C LEU A 31 -10.60 21.99 -5.50
N GLU A 32 -11.50 21.10 -5.04
CA GLU A 32 -12.83 21.50 -4.54
C GLU A 32 -12.76 22.45 -3.34
N HIS A 33 -11.71 22.35 -2.53
CA HIS A 33 -11.45 23.24 -1.39
C HIS A 33 -10.65 24.50 -1.76
N GLY A 34 -10.38 24.73 -3.05
CA GLY A 34 -9.57 25.87 -3.52
C GLY A 34 -8.08 25.72 -3.22
N GLU A 35 -7.64 24.53 -2.83
CA GLU A 35 -6.23 24.19 -2.69
C GLU A 35 -5.71 23.68 -4.05
N VAL A 36 -4.41 23.86 -4.33
CA VAL A 36 -3.79 23.32 -5.56
C VAL A 36 -2.67 22.36 -5.19
N PRO A 37 -2.95 21.18 -4.63
CA PRO A 37 -1.90 20.21 -4.45
C PRO A 37 -1.76 19.40 -5.74
N ASP A 38 -0.58 19.48 -6.33
CA ASP A 38 -0.13 18.62 -7.42
C ASP A 38 0.58 17.40 -6.80
N LEU A 39 -0.17 16.57 -6.06
CA LEU A 39 0.42 15.41 -5.41
C LEU A 39 0.79 14.38 -6.46
N VAL A 40 2.03 13.91 -6.36
CA VAL A 40 2.55 12.78 -7.12
C VAL A 40 2.92 11.69 -6.12
N ALA A 41 2.36 10.49 -6.28
CA ALA A 41 2.82 9.34 -5.53
C ALA A 41 4.23 8.96 -5.98
N VAL A 42 5.22 9.16 -5.11
CA VAL A 42 6.62 8.79 -5.36
C VAL A 42 6.90 7.42 -4.77
N ASP A 43 6.59 7.25 -3.49
CA ASP A 43 6.75 6.00 -2.75
C ASP A 43 5.39 5.52 -2.23
N ALA A 44 5.20 4.19 -2.19
CA ALA A 44 3.98 3.60 -1.66
C ALA A 44 4.23 2.19 -1.11
N VAL A 45 3.41 1.80 -0.16
CA VAL A 45 3.43 0.47 0.43
C VAL A 45 2.00 0.00 0.69
N LEU A 46 1.67 -1.21 0.25
CA LEU A 46 0.45 -1.90 0.63
C LEU A 46 0.72 -2.79 1.84
N LEU A 47 -0.07 -2.62 2.89
CA LEU A 47 -0.05 -3.45 4.09
C LEU A 47 -1.30 -4.32 4.11
N ILE A 48 -1.14 -5.63 4.19
CA ILE A 48 -2.27 -6.58 4.29
C ILE A 48 -2.16 -7.34 5.60
N GLY A 49 -3.15 -7.20 6.48
CA GLY A 49 -3.35 -8.08 7.61
C GLY A 49 -3.96 -9.40 7.13
N THR A 50 -3.32 -10.51 7.46
CA THR A 50 -3.82 -11.86 7.15
C THR A 50 -4.08 -12.60 8.44
N GLN A 51 -5.18 -13.35 8.49
CA GLN A 51 -5.54 -14.20 9.62
C GLN A 51 -5.94 -15.59 9.15
N TRP A 52 -5.66 -16.59 9.97
CA TRP A 52 -6.11 -17.96 9.78
C TRP A 52 -6.40 -18.59 11.15
N ILE A 53 -7.11 -19.71 11.13
CA ILE A 53 -7.33 -20.55 12.31
C ILE A 53 -6.41 -21.76 12.17
N ASP A 54 -5.67 -22.10 13.23
CA ASP A 54 -4.83 -23.30 13.23
C ASP A 54 -5.59 -24.56 13.69
N GLU A 55 -4.86 -25.67 13.81
CA GLU A 55 -5.43 -26.98 14.14
C GLU A 55 -5.96 -27.05 15.58
N ASP A 56 -5.48 -26.18 16.47
CA ASP A 56 -5.92 -26.09 17.87
C ASP A 56 -7.13 -25.14 18.04
N GLY A 57 -7.52 -24.45 16.97
CA GLY A 57 -8.62 -23.49 16.97
C GLY A 57 -8.18 -22.07 17.36
N ASP A 58 -6.88 -21.82 17.48
CA ASP A 58 -6.35 -20.52 17.82
C ASP A 58 -6.38 -19.57 16.61
N ARG A 59 -6.56 -18.27 16.89
CA ARG A 59 -6.48 -17.22 15.87
C ARG A 59 -5.04 -16.82 15.67
N CYS A 60 -4.50 -17.22 14.53
CA CYS A 60 -3.18 -16.81 14.08
C CYS A 60 -3.29 -15.67 13.06
N GLY A 61 -2.24 -14.84 12.99
CA GLY A 61 -2.23 -13.74 12.04
C GLY A 61 -0.89 -13.03 11.92
N GLY A 62 -0.80 -12.19 10.90
CA GLY A 62 0.39 -11.40 10.63
C GLY A 62 0.10 -10.28 9.64
N THR A 63 1.13 -9.47 9.38
CA THR A 63 1.08 -8.38 8.41
C THR A 63 2.07 -8.65 7.28
N ASN A 64 1.59 -8.54 6.05
CA ASN A 64 2.40 -8.64 4.85
C ASN A 64 2.61 -7.25 4.25
N ILE A 65 3.84 -6.98 3.81
CA ILE A 65 4.27 -5.68 3.29
C ILE A 65 4.62 -5.84 1.82
N PHE A 66 3.99 -5.05 0.97
CA PHE A 66 4.22 -5.03 -0.48
C PHE A 66 4.61 -3.61 -0.91
N PRO A 67 5.92 -3.33 -1.05
CA PRO A 67 6.37 -2.05 -1.59
C PRO A 67 5.91 -1.86 -3.03
N ARG A 68 5.75 -0.60 -3.46
CA ARG A 68 5.44 -0.27 -4.86
C ARG A 68 6.40 -0.97 -5.81
N HIS A 69 5.87 -1.53 -6.91
CA HIS A 69 6.63 -2.31 -7.90
C HIS A 69 7.39 -3.54 -7.36
N GLY A 70 7.12 -3.95 -6.11
CA GLY A 70 7.69 -5.13 -5.48
C GLY A 70 9.08 -4.94 -4.87
N TRP A 71 9.64 -3.73 -4.90
CA TRP A 71 10.86 -3.40 -4.18
C TRP A 71 10.95 -1.91 -3.88
N GLN A 72 11.46 -1.58 -2.69
CA GLN A 72 11.77 -0.22 -2.28
C GLN A 72 12.92 -0.26 -1.25
N PRO A 73 13.79 0.75 -1.18
CA PRO A 73 14.77 0.84 -0.09
C PRO A 73 14.09 0.77 1.27
N GLY A 74 14.62 -0.07 2.16
CA GLY A 74 13.97 -0.37 3.45
C GLY A 74 13.71 0.85 4.33
N TYR A 75 14.57 1.88 4.27
CA TYR A 75 14.39 3.12 5.02
C TYR A 75 13.16 3.92 4.57
N ILE A 76 12.80 3.86 3.28
CA ILE A 76 11.59 4.52 2.76
C ILE A 76 10.36 3.77 3.28
N THR A 77 10.34 2.44 3.17
CA THR A 77 9.22 1.63 3.66
C THR A 77 9.02 1.80 5.17
N ALA A 78 10.11 1.75 5.95
CA ALA A 78 10.07 1.99 7.39
C ALA A 78 9.57 3.40 7.73
N GLY A 79 10.02 4.43 7.00
CA GLY A 79 9.58 5.81 7.17
C GLY A 79 8.08 5.99 6.91
N LEU A 80 7.56 5.40 5.82
CA LEU A 80 6.13 5.42 5.50
C LEU A 80 5.29 4.75 6.61
N LEU A 81 5.68 3.55 7.05
CA LEU A 81 4.94 2.81 8.08
C LEU A 81 4.96 3.52 9.42
N THR A 82 6.11 4.07 9.82
CA THR A 82 6.25 4.83 11.08
C THR A 82 5.37 6.08 11.06
N THR A 83 5.38 6.81 9.95
CA THR A 83 4.55 8.03 9.78
C THR A 83 3.06 7.69 9.79
N ALA A 84 2.66 6.62 9.10
CA ALA A 84 1.28 6.15 9.09
C ALA A 84 0.80 5.74 10.48
N HIS A 85 1.62 4.99 11.23
CA HIS A 85 1.31 4.58 12.59
C HIS A 85 1.09 5.80 13.51
N ALA A 86 1.94 6.82 13.41
CA ALA A 86 1.77 8.05 14.19
C ALA A 86 0.44 8.77 13.87
N ARG A 87 0.07 8.87 12.59
CA ARG A 87 -1.19 9.49 12.15
C ARG A 87 -2.45 8.75 12.55
N VAL A 88 -2.39 7.43 12.66
CA VAL A 88 -3.55 6.60 13.04
C VAL A 88 -3.76 6.60 14.56
N ALA A 89 -2.73 6.90 15.34
CA ALA A 89 -2.80 7.00 16.80
C ALA A 89 -3.31 8.36 17.32
N GLU A 90 -3.46 9.36 16.45
CA GLU A 90 -4.08 10.68 16.70
C GLU A 90 -5.60 10.64 16.48
#